data_AF-A0A1C6RR67-F1
#
_entry.id   AF-A0A1C6RR67-F1
#
_cell.length_a   1.000
_cell.length_b   1.000
_cell.length_c   1.000
_cell.angle_alpha   90.00
_cell.angle_beta   90.00
_cell.angle_gamma   90.00
#
_symmetry.space_group_name_H-M   'P 1'
#
loop_
_entity.id
_entity.type
_entity.pdbx_description
1 polymer ?
#
loop_
_entity_poly.entity_id
_entity_poly.type
_entity_poly.pdbx_seq_one_letter_code
_entity_poly.pdbx_strand_id
1 'polypeptide(L)'
;MGSRISAKDFFEPGEAVPATSFGHVIGDGYVIVNYRPDLTAEQVAQVRAFVTDYVSGRVVGGPAPGQSEAVKAVHAYRTVACDTVDIDAVRQFTRDWFADPRSKPIE
;
A
#
# COMPACT_ATOMS: atom_id res chain seq x y z
N MET A 1 22.57 18.09 -11.34
CA MET A 1 21.73 16.86 -11.40
C MET A 1 21.22 16.57 -10.00
N GLY A 2 19.94 16.82 -9.72
CA GLY A 2 19.32 16.50 -8.43
C GLY A 2 18.50 15.23 -8.55
N SER A 3 18.76 14.25 -7.67
CA SER A 3 18.09 12.95 -7.63
C SER A 3 16.58 13.07 -7.69
N ARG A 4 15.98 12.53 -8.75
CA ARG A 4 14.55 12.29 -8.84
C ARG A 4 14.21 11.19 -7.85
N ILE A 5 13.85 11.53 -6.62
CA ILE A 5 13.01 10.63 -5.82
C ILE A 5 11.67 10.65 -6.54
N SER A 6 11.50 9.75 -7.51
CA SER A 6 10.20 9.52 -8.12
C SER A 6 9.28 9.11 -6.97
N ALA A 7 8.33 10.00 -6.63
CA ALA A 7 7.19 9.70 -5.77
C ALA A 7 6.32 8.66 -6.50
N LYS A 8 6.79 7.42 -6.54
CA LYS A 8 6.12 6.30 -7.17
C LYS A 8 5.27 5.66 -6.08
N ASP A 9 3.95 5.76 -6.23
CA ASP A 9 3.03 5.18 -5.25
C ASP A 9 3.02 3.64 -5.33
N PHE A 10 3.34 3.06 -6.49
CA PHE A 10 3.34 1.61 -6.71
C PHE A 10 4.70 1.07 -7.17
N PHE A 11 5.22 0.06 -6.47
CA PHE A 11 6.41 -0.71 -6.84
C PHE A 11 5.99 -2.04 -7.47
N GLU A 12 6.64 -2.42 -8.57
CA GLU A 12 6.41 -3.67 -9.32
C GLU A 12 7.03 -4.88 -8.59
N PRO A 13 6.62 -6.13 -8.89
CA PRO A 13 7.00 -7.31 -8.12
C PRO A 13 8.51 -7.59 -8.03
N GLY A 14 9.27 -7.10 -9.01
CA GLY A 14 10.74 -7.20 -9.05
C GLY A 14 11.48 -5.97 -8.52
N GLU A 15 10.76 -4.94 -8.10
CA GLU A 15 11.37 -3.73 -7.54
C GLU A 15 11.56 -3.87 -6.02
N ALA A 16 12.73 -3.46 -5.54
CA ALA A 16 12.98 -3.37 -4.11
C ALA A 16 12.26 -2.13 -3.56
N VAL A 17 11.31 -2.36 -2.64
CA VAL A 17 10.68 -1.28 -1.88
C VAL A 17 11.67 -0.77 -0.84
N PRO A 18 12.05 0.52 -0.86
CA PRO A 18 12.87 1.08 0.21
C PRO A 18 12.07 1.09 1.52
N ALA A 19 12.44 0.22 2.47
CA ALA A 19 11.76 0.06 3.76
C ALA A 19 11.62 1.38 4.53
N THR A 20 12.61 2.28 4.40
CA THR A 20 12.62 3.60 5.04
C THR A 20 11.53 4.53 4.52
N SER A 21 11.13 4.39 3.24
CA SER A 21 10.08 5.23 2.65
C SER A 21 8.69 4.85 3.16
N PHE A 22 8.47 3.56 3.43
CA PHE A 22 7.19 3.04 3.91
C PHE A 22 6.99 3.38 5.40
N GLY A 23 8.02 3.26 6.23
CA GLY A 23 7.92 3.63 7.65
C GLY A 23 7.53 5.10 7.89
N HIS A 24 8.06 6.04 7.09
CA HIS A 24 7.77 7.47 7.26
C HIS A 24 6.33 7.82 6.90
N VAL A 25 5.83 7.29 5.78
CA VAL A 25 4.50 7.63 5.28
C VAL A 25 3.37 7.08 6.15
N ILE A 26 3.59 5.98 6.88
CA ILE A 26 2.63 5.50 7.89
C ILE A 26 2.36 6.60 8.94
N GLY A 27 3.40 7.30 9.39
CA GLY A 27 3.28 8.43 10.32
C GLY A 27 2.54 9.62 9.73
N ASP A 28 2.67 9.83 8.42
CA ASP A 28 1.97 10.89 7.67
C ASP A 28 0.50 10.54 7.33
N GLY A 29 0.03 9.37 7.79
CA GLY A 29 -1.35 8.90 7.62
C GLY A 29 -1.59 8.10 6.34
N TYR A 30 -0.55 7.60 5.68
CA TYR A 30 -0.69 6.76 4.48
C TYR A 30 -1.10 5.32 4.83
N VAL A 31 -1.72 4.66 3.84
CA VAL A 31 -1.91 3.21 3.85
C VAL A 31 -0.87 2.55 2.95
N ILE A 32 -0.27 1.49 3.45
CA ILE A 32 0.70 0.67 2.72
C ILE A 32 0.05 -0.63 2.29
N VAL A 33 0.06 -0.92 1.01
CA VAL A 33 -0.43 -2.17 0.42
C VAL A 33 0.74 -3.03 -0.03
N ASN A 34 1.11 -3.98 0.82
CA ASN A 34 2.11 -4.98 0.50
C ASN A 34 1.46 -6.17 -0.22
N TYR A 35 2.13 -6.71 -1.22
CA TYR A 35 1.63 -7.89 -1.93
C TYR A 35 2.75 -8.91 -2.15
N ARG A 36 2.37 -10.17 -2.38
CA ARG A 36 3.33 -11.25 -2.60
C ARG A 36 3.98 -11.13 -3.98
N PRO A 37 5.31 -11.24 -4.13
CA PRO A 37 5.96 -11.01 -5.44
C PRO A 37 5.65 -12.09 -6.49
N ASP A 38 5.11 -13.24 -6.09
CA ASP A 38 4.68 -14.35 -6.97
C ASP A 38 3.21 -14.24 -7.43
N LEU A 39 2.51 -13.14 -7.13
CA LEU A 39 1.17 -12.89 -7.67
C LEU A 39 1.19 -12.89 -9.20
N THR A 40 0.08 -13.32 -9.80
CA THR A 40 -0.07 -13.29 -11.27
C THR A 40 -0.10 -11.85 -11.78
N ALA A 41 0.25 -11.65 -13.06
CA ALA A 41 0.22 -10.31 -13.65
C ALA A 41 -1.16 -9.64 -13.55
N GLU A 42 -2.24 -10.43 -13.62
CA GLU A 42 -3.62 -9.94 -13.46
C GLU A 42 -3.89 -9.46 -12.03
N GLN A 43 -3.42 -10.22 -11.03
CA GLN A 43 -3.52 -9.86 -9.62
C GLN A 43 -2.69 -8.60 -9.30
N VAL A 44 -1.47 -8.51 -9.82
CA VAL A 44 -0.62 -7.32 -9.67
C VAL A 44 -1.29 -6.11 -10.31
N ALA A 45 -1.94 -6.28 -11.47
CA ALA A 45 -2.69 -5.20 -12.12
C ALA A 45 -3.86 -4.71 -11.26
N GLN A 46 -4.56 -5.59 -10.53
CA GLN A 46 -5.62 -5.22 -9.60
C GLN A 46 -5.08 -4.39 -8.42
N VAL A 47 -3.97 -4.81 -7.81
CA VAL A 47 -3.33 -4.06 -6.72
C VAL A 47 -2.81 -2.72 -7.22
N ARG A 48 -2.17 -2.70 -8.38
CA ARG A 48 -1.69 -1.48 -9.03
C ARG A 48 -2.84 -0.50 -9.28
N ALA A 49 -3.92 -0.98 -9.90
CA ALA A 49 -5.10 -0.16 -10.16
C ALA A 49 -5.62 0.48 -8.87
N PHE A 50 -5.71 -0.29 -7.78
CA PHE A 50 -6.13 0.22 -6.48
C PHE A 50 -5.19 1.29 -5.91
N VAL A 51 -3.88 1.05 -5.91
CA VAL A 51 -2.87 1.97 -5.35
C VAL A 51 -2.80 3.27 -6.16
N THR A 52 -2.93 3.18 -7.49
CA THR A 52 -2.90 4.36 -8.38
C THR A 52 -4.24 5.08 -8.51
N ASP A 53 -5.31 4.55 -7.90
CA ASP A 53 -6.63 5.18 -7.92
C ASP A 53 -6.62 6.41 -7.01
N TYR A 54 -6.90 7.57 -7.60
CA TYR A 54 -6.95 8.86 -6.88
C TYR A 54 -7.97 8.86 -5.74
N VAL A 55 -9.05 8.08 -5.85
CA VAL A 55 -10.08 7.93 -4.82
C VAL A 55 -9.56 7.15 -3.61
N SER A 56 -8.56 6.29 -3.80
CA SER A 56 -7.91 5.58 -2.69
C SER A 56 -7.11 6.53 -1.80
N GLY A 57 -6.75 7.72 -2.27
CA GLY A 57 -6.09 8.76 -1.48
C GLY A 57 -4.59 8.51 -1.29
N ARG A 58 -4.11 8.64 -0.05
CA ARG A 58 -2.68 8.50 0.30
C ARG A 58 -2.30 7.04 0.49
N VAL A 59 -2.19 6.31 -0.62
CA VAL A 59 -1.86 4.88 -0.61
C VAL A 59 -0.57 4.64 -1.36
N VAL A 60 0.32 3.87 -0.76
CA VAL A 60 1.51 3.33 -1.45
C VAL A 60 1.44 1.80 -1.43
N GLY A 61 2.07 1.14 -2.39
CA GLY A 61 2.09 -0.31 -2.43
C GLY A 61 3.29 -0.89 -3.13
N GLY A 62 3.65 -2.11 -2.76
CA GLY A 62 4.85 -2.77 -3.30
C GLY A 62 4.99 -4.22 -2.85
N PRO A 63 5.92 -4.97 -3.46
CA PRO A 63 6.14 -6.35 -3.09
C PRO A 63 6.79 -6.49 -1.71
N ALA A 64 6.34 -7.46 -0.94
CA ALA A 64 6.92 -7.85 0.34
C ALA A 64 7.45 -9.29 0.27
N PRO A 65 8.73 -9.50 -0.10
CA PRO A 65 9.33 -10.83 -0.10
C PRO A 65 9.32 -11.40 1.33
N GLY A 66 8.78 -12.61 1.49
CA GLY A 66 8.64 -13.26 2.80
C GLY A 66 7.26 -13.13 3.46
N GLN A 67 6.31 -12.41 2.84
CA GLN A 67 4.91 -12.46 3.23
C GLN A 67 4.25 -13.76 2.76
N SER A 68 3.37 -14.34 3.58
CA SER A 68 2.63 -15.57 3.23
C SER A 68 1.31 -15.24 2.52
N GLU A 69 0.66 -14.18 2.98
CA GLU A 69 -0.62 -13.66 2.50
C GLU A 69 -0.47 -13.00 1.12
N ALA A 70 -1.50 -13.11 0.29
CA ALA A 70 -1.48 -12.55 -1.05
C ALA A 70 -1.36 -11.01 -1.04
N VAL A 71 -2.15 -10.36 -0.18
CA VAL A 71 -2.13 -8.90 0.02
C VAL A 71 -2.23 -8.58 1.51
N LYS A 72 -1.51 -7.55 1.95
CA LYS A 72 -1.55 -7.02 3.31
C LYS A 72 -1.56 -5.51 3.27
N ALA A 73 -2.59 -4.89 3.82
CA ALA A 73 -2.66 -3.45 3.98
C ALA A 73 -2.37 -3.03 5.43
N VAL A 74 -1.58 -1.99 5.60
CA VAL A 74 -1.09 -1.52 6.90
C VAL A 74 -1.26 -0.01 6.96
N HIS A 75 -1.81 0.50 8.05
CA HIS A 75 -1.73 1.92 8.42
C HIS A 75 -1.24 2.01 9.88
N ALA A 76 -1.12 3.23 10.42
CA ALA A 76 -0.47 3.47 11.72
C ALA A 76 -1.04 2.70 12.93
N TYR A 77 -2.28 2.21 12.84
CA TYR A 77 -2.99 1.62 13.98
C TYR A 77 -3.45 0.18 13.73
N ARG A 78 -3.64 -0.22 12.48
CA ARG A 78 -4.17 -1.55 12.14
C ARG A 78 -3.47 -2.12 10.92
N THR A 79 -3.64 -3.43 10.78
CA THR A 79 -3.20 -4.21 9.65
C THR A 79 -4.32 -5.15 9.27
N VAL A 80 -4.57 -5.29 7.97
CA VAL A 80 -5.40 -6.34 7.40
C VAL A 80 -4.54 -7.19 6.48
N ALA A 81 -4.68 -8.51 6.58
CA ALA A 81 -3.99 -9.46 5.74
C ALA A 81 -5.03 -10.37 5.08
N CYS A 82 -4.88 -10.57 3.77
CA CYS A 82 -5.80 -11.33 2.94
C CYS A 82 -5.01 -12.47 2.28
N ASP A 83 -5.43 -13.72 2.53
CA ASP A 83 -4.83 -14.92 1.91
C ASP A 83 -5.01 -14.94 0.38
N THR A 84 -6.00 -14.20 -0.12
CA THR A 84 -6.29 -13.97 -1.54
C THR A 84 -6.21 -12.48 -1.87
N VAL A 85 -6.14 -12.14 -3.17
CA VAL A 85 -6.17 -10.74 -3.63
C VAL A 85 -7.60 -10.22 -3.51
N ASP A 86 -7.93 -9.67 -2.35
CA ASP A 86 -9.22 -9.07 -2.05
C ASP A 86 -9.10 -7.54 -2.01
N ILE A 87 -9.26 -6.92 -3.18
CA ILE A 87 -9.17 -5.47 -3.32
C ILE A 87 -10.34 -4.76 -2.63
N ASP A 88 -11.51 -5.39 -2.54
CA ASP A 88 -12.67 -4.79 -1.88
C ASP A 88 -12.46 -4.68 -0.37
N ALA A 89 -11.88 -5.71 0.26
CA ALA A 89 -11.47 -5.68 1.65
C ALA A 89 -10.41 -4.60 1.91
N VAL A 90 -9.38 -4.52 1.05
CA VAL A 90 -8.33 -3.49 1.15
C VAL A 90 -8.92 -2.09 0.97
N ARG A 91 -9.83 -1.92 0.02
CA ARG A 91 -10.51 -0.65 -0.24
C ARG A 91 -11.38 -0.23 0.95
N GLN A 92 -12.10 -1.17 1.56
CA GLN A 92 -12.88 -0.90 2.77
C GLN A 92 -11.96 -0.46 3.92
N PHE A 93 -10.88 -1.20 4.16
CA PHE A 93 -9.89 -0.87 5.17
C PHE A 93 -9.29 0.53 4.99
N THR A 94 -8.95 0.90 3.76
CA THR A 94 -8.44 2.24 3.42
C THR A 94 -9.49 3.33 3.63
N ARG A 95 -10.74 3.09 3.23
CA ARG A 95 -11.84 4.05 3.46
C ARG A 95 -12.12 4.27 4.95
N ASP A 96 -12.14 3.18 5.72
CA ASP A 96 -12.38 3.25 7.17
C ASP A 96 -11.28 4.04 7.86
N TRP A 97 -10.02 3.89 7.41
CA TRP A 97 -8.91 4.69 7.90
C TRP A 97 -9.12 6.18 7.58
N PHE A 98 -9.37 6.55 6.33
CA PHE A 98 -9.54 7.96 5.96
C PHE A 98 -10.83 8.62 6.49
N ALA A 99 -11.78 7.84 6.97
CA ALA A 99 -12.95 8.32 7.71
C ALA A 99 -12.63 8.60 9.20
N ASP A 100 -11.57 8.00 9.76
CA ASP A 100 -11.16 8.22 11.15
C ASP A 100 -10.39 9.56 11.27
N PRO A 101 -10.76 10.46 12.20
CA PRO A 101 -10.03 11.71 12.41
C PRO A 101 -8.53 11.53 12.73
N ARG A 102 -8.12 10.35 13.24
CA ARG A 102 -6.72 9.99 13.51
C ARG A 102 -5.88 9.79 12.26
N SER A 103 -6.50 9.64 11.08
CA SER A 103 -5.77 9.53 9.82
C SER A 103 -5.28 10.86 9.30
N LYS A 104 -5.74 11.96 9.89
CA LYS A 104 -5.28 13.29 9.53
C LYS A 104 -3.93 13.52 10.20
N PRO A 105 -2.95 14.08 9.48
CA PRO A 105 -1.74 14.56 10.12
C PRO A 105 -2.14 15.56 11.21
N ILE A 106 -1.50 15.45 12.38
CA ILE A 106 -1.68 16.41 13.47
C ILE A 106 -1.14 17.75 12.94
N GLU A 107 -2.01 18.75 12.81
CA GLU A 107 -1.66 20.14 12.48
C GLU A 107 -0.86 20.81 13.61
#